data_AF-A0A6P6HAN6-F1
#
_entry.id   AF-A0A6P6HAN6-F1
#
_cell.length_a   1.000
_cell.length_b   1.000
_cell.length_c   1.000
_cell.angle_alpha   90.00
_cell.angle_beta   90.00
_cell.angle_gamma   90.00
#
_symmetry.space_group_name_H-M   'P 1'
#
loop_
_entity.id
_entity.type
_entity.pdbx_description
1 polymer ?
#
loop_
_entity_poly.entity_id
_entity_poly.type
_entity_poly.pdbx_seq_one_letter_code
_entity_poly.pdbx_strand_id
1 'polypeptide(L)' 'MATVAELKAVLKDTLEKRGVLGHLKARIRAEVFNALNDESEPRPPLSHENLLINELIREYLEFNKYKYTASVLISDE' A
#
# COMPACT_ATOMS: atom_id res chain seq x y z
N MET A 1 14.31 0.38 40.26
CA MET A 1 15.02 1.00 39.12
C MET A 1 14.39 0.46 37.85
N ALA A 2 14.06 1.32 36.88
CA ALA A 2 13.52 0.84 35.61
C ALA A 2 14.60 0.07 34.85
N THR A 3 14.23 -1.07 34.26
CA THR A 3 15.17 -1.86 33.45
C THR A 3 15.33 -1.24 32.07
N VAL A 4 16.45 -1.53 31.40
CA VAL A 4 16.68 -1.09 30.01
C VAL A 4 15.58 -1.61 29.08
N ALA A 5 15.03 -2.78 29.36
CA ALA A 5 13.92 -3.37 28.61
C ALA A 5 12.62 -2.57 28.76
N GLU A 6 12.28 -2.15 29.98
CA GLU A 6 11.11 -1.30 30.26
C GLU A 6 11.24 0.06 29.57
N LEU A 7 12.42 0.69 29.64
CA LEU A 7 12.70 1.94 28.94
C LEU A 7 12.53 1.81 27.43
N LYS A 8 13.02 0.71 26.83
CA LYS A 8 12.86 0.43 25.40
C LYS A 8 11.39 0.21 25.02
N ALA A 9 10.62 -0.47 25.86
CA ALA A 9 9.19 -0.71 25.64
C ALA A 9 8.40 0.60 25.67
N VAL A 10 8.63 1.44 26.69
CA VAL A 10 7.97 2.75 26.82
C VAL A 10 8.32 3.68 25.65
N LEU A 11 9.58 3.71 25.23
CA LEU A 11 10.02 4.50 24.09
C LEU A 11 9.33 4.04 22.79
N LYS A 12 9.25 2.72 22.55
CA LYS A 12 8.56 2.17 21.38
C LYS A 12 7.08 2.54 21.37
N ASP A 13 6.39 2.37 22.48
CA ASP A 13 4.96 2.68 22.62
C ASP A 13 4.69 4.18 22.41
N THR A 14 5.59 5.04 22.93
CA THR A 14 5.53 6.49 22.71
C THR A 14 5.71 6.86 21.23
N LEU A 15 6.65 6.22 20.53
CA LEU A 15 6.88 6.47 19.10
C LEU A 15 5.75 5.93 18.22
N GLU A 16 5.08 4.83 18.62
CA GLU A 16 3.89 4.32 17.95
C GLU A 16 2.70 5.26 18.15
N LYS A 17 2.43 5.71 19.38
CA LYS A 17 1.34 6.67 19.68
C LYS A 17 1.50 8.00 18.97
N ARG A 18 2.73 8.49 18.81
CA ARG A 18 3.03 9.71 18.04
C ARG A 18 2.98 9.51 16.52
N GLY A 19 2.76 8.29 16.03
CA GLY A 19 2.75 7.95 14.60
C GLY A 19 4.13 7.92 13.92
N VAL A 20 5.19 8.36 14.62
CA VAL A 20 6.56 8.45 14.10
C VAL A 20 7.10 7.08 13.70
N LEU A 21 6.86 6.05 14.53
CA LEU A 21 7.33 4.70 14.21
C LEU A 21 6.61 4.11 13.00
N GLY A 22 5.32 4.43 12.81
CA GLY A 22 4.56 4.04 11.64
C GLY A 22 5.12 4.67 10.36
N HIS A 23 5.36 5.98 10.39
CA HIS A 23 5.94 6.71 9.27
C HIS A 23 7.35 6.19 8.91
N LEU A 24 8.19 5.90 9.91
CA LEU A 24 9.52 5.34 9.67
C LEU A 24 9.45 3.94 9.03
N LYS A 25 8.57 3.06 9.53
CA LYS A 25 8.33 1.73 8.94
C LYS A 25 7.85 1.86 7.49
N ALA A 26 6.94 2.79 7.21
CA ALA A 26 6.42 3.02 5.86
C ALA A 26 7.52 3.49 4.90
N ARG A 27 8.36 4.45 5.32
CA ARG A 27 9.49 4.92 4.53
C ARG A 27 10.50 3.82 4.21
N ILE A 28 10.83 2.98 5.20
CA ILE A 28 11.72 1.84 4.98
C ILE A 28 11.11 0.87 3.95
N ARG A 29 9.81 0.56 4.06
CA ARG A 29 9.13 -0.31 3.09
C ARG A 29 9.14 0.28 1.68
N ALA A 30 8.90 1.58 1.55
CA ALA A 30 8.95 2.27 0.26
C ALA A 30 10.36 2.21 -0.35
N GLU A 31 11.40 2.45 0.45
CA GLU A 31 12.79 2.38 -0.01
C GLU A 31 13.17 0.95 -0.44
N VAL A 32 12.77 -0.06 0.34
CA VAL A 32 12.97 -1.47 -0.02
C VAL A 32 12.22 -1.82 -1.29
N PHE A 33 10.98 -1.35 -1.44
CA PHE A 33 10.21 -1.54 -2.67
C PHE A 33 10.94 -0.93 -3.86
N ASN A 34 11.37 0.34 -3.77
CA ASN A 34 12.09 1.02 -4.85
C ASN A 34 13.41 0.33 -5.21
N ALA A 35 14.17 -0.15 -4.21
CA ALA A 35 15.42 -0.87 -4.46
C ALA A 35 15.22 -2.24 -5.12
N LEU A 36 14.06 -2.86 -4.92
CA LEU A 36 13.67 -4.13 -5.55
C LEU A 36 12.88 -3.94 -6.85
N ASN A 37 12.29 -2.77 -7.05
CA ASN A 37 11.49 -2.45 -8.22
C ASN A 37 12.44 -2.17 -9.37
N ASP A 38 12.69 -3.18 -10.18
CA ASP A 38 13.40 -3.02 -11.44
C ASP A 38 12.48 -2.31 -12.44
N GLU A 39 12.54 -0.98 -12.48
CA GLU A 39 11.77 -0.17 -13.42
C GLU A 39 12.15 -0.43 -14.90
N SER A 40 13.21 -1.22 -15.16
CA SER A 40 13.56 -1.66 -16.51
C SER A 40 12.72 -2.85 -16.99
N GLU A 41 12.06 -3.58 -16.08
CA GLU A 41 11.14 -4.64 -16.50
C GLU A 41 9.88 -4.02 -17.11
N PRO A 42 9.60 -4.30 -18.40
CA PRO A 42 8.39 -3.79 -19.03
C PRO A 42 7.18 -4.39 -18.32
N ARG A 43 6.16 -3.56 -18.08
CA ARG A 43 4.87 -4.05 -17.59
C ARG A 43 4.42 -5.23 -18.47
N PRO A 44 3.96 -6.35 -17.87
CA PRO A 44 3.47 -7.47 -18.66
C PRO A 44 2.42 -7.00 -19.66
N PRO A 45 2.43 -7.52 -20.91
CA PRO A 45 1.42 -7.17 -21.88
C PRO A 45 0.04 -7.55 -21.33
N LEU A 46 -0.92 -6.63 -21.48
CA LEU A 46 -2.27 -6.85 -20.98
C LEU A 46 -2.94 -7.96 -21.79
N SER A 47 -3.19 -9.10 -21.15
CA SER A 47 -3.88 -10.22 -21.78
C SER A 47 -5.38 -9.95 -21.89
N HIS A 48 -6.07 -10.71 -22.76
CA HIS A 48 -7.51 -10.62 -22.88
C HIS A 48 -8.23 -11.03 -21.58
N GLU A 49 -7.70 -12.02 -20.87
CA GLU A 49 -8.22 -12.45 -19.57
C GLU A 49 -8.10 -11.34 -18.52
N ASN A 50 -6.98 -10.60 -18.52
CA ASN A 50 -6.80 -9.48 -17.61
C ASN A 50 -7.73 -8.32 -17.93
N LEU A 51 -8.00 -8.04 -19.21
CA LEU A 51 -9.04 -7.08 -19.61
C LEU A 51 -10.41 -7.49 -19.06
N LEU A 52 -10.79 -8.76 -19.21
CA LEU A 52 -12.05 -9.27 -18.68
C LEU A 52 -12.13 -9.13 -17.15
N ILE A 53 -11.05 -9.45 -16.43
CA ILE A 53 -10.99 -9.31 -14.97
C ILE A 53 -11.15 -7.85 -14.56
N ASN A 54 -10.49 -6.91 -15.25
CA ASN A 54 -10.60 -5.48 -14.98
C ASN A 54 -12.04 -4.99 -15.16
N GLU A 55 -12.72 -5.43 -16.23
CA GLU A 55 -14.13 -5.10 -16.46
C GLU A 55 -15.05 -5.68 -15.39
N LEU A 56 -14.83 -6.92 -14.95
CA LEU A 56 -15.60 -7.53 -13.87
C LEU A 56 -15.44 -6.78 -12.54
N ILE A 57 -14.23 -6.30 -12.25
CA ILE A 57 -13.97 -5.46 -11.07
C ILE A 57 -14.73 -4.14 -11.19
N ARG A 58 -14.67 -3.47 -12.36
CA ARG A 58 -15.41 -2.23 -12.60
C ARG A 58 -16.92 -2.43 -12.44
N GLU A 59 -17.48 -3.46 -13.05
CA GLU A 59 -18.90 -3.80 -12.96
C GLU A 59 -19.32 -4.10 -11.51
N TYR A 60 -18.49 -4.82 -10.75
CA TYR A 60 -18.74 -5.07 -9.33
C TYR A 60 -18.83 -3.77 -8.52
N LEU A 61 -17.90 -2.83 -8.74
CA LEU A 61 -17.91 -1.54 -8.06
C LEU A 61 -19.15 -0.71 -8.42
N GLU A 62 -19.55 -0.72 -9.69
CA GLU A 62 -20.76 -0.03 -10.16
C GLU A 62 -22.03 -0.64 -9.55
N PHE A 63 -22.14 -1.97 -9.57
CA PHE A 63 -23.27 -2.71 -9.00
C PHE A 63 -23.47 -2.39 -7.51
N ASN A 64 -22.38 -2.32 -6.76
CA ASN A 64 -22.40 -2.02 -5.33
C ASN A 64 -22.39 -0.51 -5.00
N LYS A 65 -22.49 0.36 -6.02
CA LYS A 65 -22.57 1.82 -5.88
C LYS A 65 -21.31 2.45 -5.26
N TYR A 66 -20.14 1.85 -5.44
CA TYR A 66 -18.85 2.37 -4.98
C TYR A 66 -18.26 3.39 -5.96
N LYS A 67 -19.01 4.47 -6.22
CA LYS A 67 -18.74 5.44 -7.29
C LYS A 67 -17.35 6.10 -7.19
N TYR A 68 -16.90 6.43 -5.98
CA TYR A 68 -15.59 7.05 -5.78
C TYR A 68 -14.43 6.07 -6.03
N THR A 69 -14.59 4.81 -5.65
CA THR A 69 -13.59 3.78 -5.93
C THR A 69 -13.52 3.50 -7.43
N ALA A 70 -14.68 3.37 -8.09
CA ALA A 70 -14.76 3.18 -9.54
C ALA A 70 -14.13 4.35 -10.30
N SER A 71 -14.35 5.60 -9.87
CA SER A 71 -13.74 6.77 -10.54
C SER A 71 -12.22 6.79 -10.42
N VAL A 72 -11.66 6.39 -9.28
CA VAL A 72 -10.20 6.33 -9.10
C VAL A 72 -9.61 5.21 -9.97
N LEU A 73 -10.27 4.06 -10.05
CA LEU A 73 -9.83 2.93 -10.87
C LEU A 73 -9.70 3.30 -12.37
N ILE A 74 -10.61 4.13 -12.88
CA ILE A 74 -10.62 4.56 -14.29
C ILE A 74 -9.65 5.73 -14.56
N SER A 75 -9.25 6.47 -13.51
CA SER A 75 -8.42 7.67 -13.67
C SER A 75 -6.93 7.41 -13.92
N ASP A 76 -6.48 6.15 -13.88
CA ASP A 76 -5.08 5.74 -14.08
C ASP A 76 -4.78 5.19 -15.49
N GLU A 77 -5.63 5.48 -16.49
CA GLU A 77 -5.32 5.32 -17.93
C GLU A 77 -4.57 6.52 -18.53
#